data_AF-A0A6J4T9M0-F1
#
_entry.id   AF-A0A6J4T9M0-F1
#
_cell.length_a   1.000
_cell.length_b   1.000
_cell.length_c   1.000
_cell.angle_alpha   90.00
_cell.angle_beta   90.00
_cell.angle_gamma   90.00
#
_symmetry.space_group_name_H-M   'P 1'
#
loop_
_entity.id
_entity.type
_entity.pdbx_description
1 polymer ?
#
loop_
_entity_poly.entity_id
_entity_poly.type
_entity_poly.pdbx_seq_one_letter_code
_entity_poly.pdbx_strand_id
1 'polypeptide(L)'
;MSVPPPTSRADLAEREAGAVLWTPAAERSVERLVAAAREVLEMDAAWLGEISGGELVFRALAGEGAFPGLAPGDRIPLGASYCGFLLGGRI
;
A
#
# COMPACT_ATOMS: atom_id res chain seq x y z
N MET A 1 -14.91 -11.48 2.09
CA MET A 1 -14.80 -12.16 3.40
C MET A 1 -14.43 -11.13 4.43
N SER A 2 -15.30 -10.84 5.41
CA SER A 2 -15.01 -9.87 6.46
C SER A 2 -14.18 -10.55 7.55
N VAL A 3 -13.02 -10.00 7.86
CA VAL A 3 -12.25 -10.42 9.04
C VAL A 3 -13.10 -10.08 10.28
N PRO A 4 -13.35 -11.01 11.21
CA PRO A 4 -14.12 -10.72 12.41
C PRO A 4 -13.39 -9.67 13.28
N PRO A 5 -14.13 -8.80 13.98
CA PRO A 5 -13.53 -7.81 14.87
C PRO A 5 -12.76 -8.51 16.01
N PRO A 6 -11.60 -7.99 16.43
CA PRO A 6 -10.74 -8.63 17.42
C PRO A 6 -11.49 -8.77 18.75
N THR A 7 -11.38 -9.96 19.35
CA THR A 7 -12.12 -10.32 20.56
C THR A 7 -11.29 -10.18 21.83
N SER A 8 -9.98 -9.94 21.72
CA SER A 8 -9.07 -9.87 22.87
C SER A 8 -8.13 -8.65 22.84
N ARG A 9 -7.72 -8.20 24.04
CA ARG A 9 -6.66 -7.18 24.20
C ARG A 9 -5.31 -7.66 23.68
N ALA A 10 -5.07 -8.97 23.63
CA ALA A 10 -3.88 -9.55 23.05
C ALA A 10 -3.89 -9.42 21.51
N ASP A 11 -5.05 -9.59 20.86
CA ASP A 11 -5.20 -9.42 19.40
C ASP A 11 -4.93 -7.96 18.99
N LEU A 12 -5.32 -7.00 19.84
CA LEU A 12 -5.02 -5.59 19.66
C LEU A 12 -3.52 -5.31 19.86
N ALA A 13 -2.92 -5.87 20.90
CA ALA A 13 -1.49 -5.72 21.19
C ALA A 13 -0.59 -6.40 20.15
N GLU A 14 -0.99 -7.53 19.56
CA GLU A 14 -0.27 -8.18 18.46
C GLU A 14 -0.36 -7.37 17.16
N ARG A 15 -1.50 -6.70 16.92
CA ARG A 15 -1.64 -5.74 15.80
C ARG A 15 -0.82 -4.47 16.02
N GLU A 16 -0.76 -3.98 17.25
CA GLU A 16 0.06 -2.83 17.64
C GLU A 16 1.56 -3.18 17.65
N ALA A 17 1.94 -4.39 18.08
CA ALA A 17 3.31 -4.91 18.06
C ALA A 17 3.77 -5.29 16.64
N GLY A 18 2.83 -5.57 15.73
CA GLY A 18 3.05 -5.77 14.30
C GLY A 18 3.23 -4.46 13.51
N ALA A 19 3.10 -3.29 14.15
CA ALA A 19 3.47 -2.03 13.54
C ALA A 19 5.00 -1.99 13.40
N VAL A 20 5.50 -2.54 12.29
CA VAL A 20 6.84 -2.20 11.79
C VAL A 20 6.95 -0.70 11.87
N LEU A 21 7.82 -0.19 12.73
CA LEU A 21 8.12 1.23 12.80
C LEU A 21 8.57 1.62 11.40
N TRP A 22 7.74 2.39 10.71
CA TRP A 22 8.01 2.90 9.38
C TRP A 22 9.09 3.97 9.51
N THR A 23 10.33 3.51 9.66
CA THR A 23 11.49 4.38 9.80
C THR A 23 11.90 4.92 8.43
N PRO A 24 12.63 6.04 8.38
CA PRO A 24 13.19 6.53 7.12
C PRO A 24 14.08 5.49 6.39
N ALA A 25 14.69 4.56 7.14
CA ALA A 25 15.46 3.47 6.54
C ALA A 25 14.58 2.38 5.91
N ALA A 26 13.44 2.09 6.53
CA ALA A 26 12.44 1.19 5.97
C ALA A 26 11.81 1.78 4.71
N GLU A 27 11.42 3.07 4.75
CA GLU A 27 10.91 3.84 3.59
C GLU A 27 11.82 3.70 2.38
N ARG A 28 13.10 4.05 2.53
CA ARG A 28 14.09 3.95 1.44
C ARG A 28 14.27 2.52 0.93
N SER A 29 14.08 1.52 1.79
CA SER A 29 14.20 0.11 1.38
C SER A 29 12.99 -0.32 0.55
N VAL A 30 11.79 0.13 0.92
CA VAL A 30 10.56 -0.10 0.15
C VAL A 30 10.62 0.62 -1.19
N GLU A 31 11.06 1.88 -1.23
CA GLU A 31 11.25 2.62 -2.48
C GLU A 31 12.20 1.90 -3.44
N ARG A 32 13.35 1.44 -2.94
CA ARG A 32 14.30 0.65 -3.75
C ARG A 32 13.70 -0.66 -4.24
N LEU A 33 12.93 -1.34 -3.41
CA LEU A 33 12.28 -2.61 -3.79
C LEU A 33 11.26 -2.38 -4.91
N VAL A 34 10.44 -1.32 -4.82
CA VAL A 34 9.45 -0.99 -5.86
C VAL A 34 10.14 -0.58 -7.17
N ALA A 35 11.22 0.20 -7.11
CA ALA A 35 12.02 0.53 -8.28
C ALA A 35 12.65 -0.72 -8.92
N ALA A 36 13.25 -1.60 -8.11
CA ALA A 36 13.84 -2.84 -8.61
C ALA A 36 12.78 -3.76 -9.22
N ALA A 37 11.61 -3.90 -8.59
CA ALA A 37 10.51 -4.70 -9.13
C ALA A 37 10.04 -4.17 -10.49
N ARG A 38 9.91 -2.85 -10.63
CA ARG A 38 9.60 -2.19 -11.91
C ARG A 38 10.62 -2.57 -12.99
N GLU A 39 11.91 -2.41 -12.70
CA GLU A 39 12.98 -2.66 -13.66
C GLU A 39 13.11 -4.14 -14.04
N VAL A 40 13.14 -5.03 -13.05
CA VAL A 40 13.34 -6.47 -13.24
C VAL A 40 12.19 -7.13 -14.00
N LEU A 41 10.96 -6.64 -13.79
CA LEU A 41 9.77 -7.16 -14.47
C LEU A 41 9.41 -6.36 -15.73
N GLU A 42 10.27 -5.41 -16.14
CA GLU A 42 10.09 -4.57 -17.32
C GLU A 42 8.73 -3.86 -17.34
N MET A 43 8.25 -3.44 -16.16
CA MET A 43 6.98 -2.74 -16.01
C MET A 43 7.14 -1.24 -16.31
N ASP A 44 6.12 -0.64 -16.92
CA ASP A 44 6.08 0.82 -17.10
C ASP A 44 6.04 1.54 -15.74
N ALA A 45 5.30 0.97 -14.78
CA ALA A 45 5.05 1.53 -13.47
C ALA A 45 4.87 0.46 -12.39
N ALA A 46 5.28 0.77 -11.16
CA ALA A 46 5.06 -0.05 -9.99
C ALA A 46 4.75 0.83 -8.78
N TRP A 47 3.93 0.33 -7.86
CA TRP A 47 3.64 1.03 -6.62
C TRP A 47 3.31 0.02 -5.51
N LEU A 48 3.53 0.43 -4.27
CA LEU A 48 3.15 -0.34 -3.08
C LEU A 48 2.08 0.41 -2.30
N GLY A 49 1.00 -0.29 -1.98
CA GLY A 49 -0.19 0.25 -1.35
C GLY A 49 -0.50 -0.39 -0.02
N GLU A 50 -1.04 0.40 0.90
CA GLU A 50 -1.70 -0.10 2.10
C GLU A 50 -3.18 0.26 2.06
N ILE A 51 -4.04 -0.72 2.34
CA ILE A 51 -5.48 -0.47 2.52
C ILE A 51 -5.72 -0.29 4.02
N SER A 52 -6.13 0.92 4.41
CA SER A 52 -6.37 1.26 5.81
C SER A 52 -7.48 2.30 5.92
N GLY A 53 -8.43 2.08 6.85
CA GLY A 53 -9.52 3.02 7.10
C GLY A 53 -10.44 3.29 5.90
N GLY A 54 -10.56 2.36 4.95
CA GLY A 54 -11.35 2.57 3.73
C GLY A 54 -10.65 3.38 2.63
N GLU A 55 -9.36 3.66 2.81
CA GLU A 55 -8.52 4.35 1.83
C GLU A 55 -7.40 3.45 1.34
N LEU A 56 -6.92 3.75 0.14
CA LEU A 56 -5.66 3.25 -0.38
C LEU A 56 -4.59 4.32 -0.14
N VAL A 57 -3.57 3.97 0.65
CA VAL A 57 -2.41 4.81 0.94
C VAL A 57 -1.25 4.36 0.06
N PHE A 58 -0.69 5.27 -0.73
CA PHE A 58 0.49 4.98 -1.54
C PHE A 58 1.74 5.05 -0.65
N ARG A 59 2.47 3.95 -0.53
CA ARG A 59 3.68 3.86 0.32
C ARG A 59 4.97 4.06 -0.49
N ALA A 60 4.96 3.66 -1.75
CA ALA A 60 6.05 3.91 -2.69
C ALA A 60 5.52 3.84 -4.11
N LEU A 61 6.12 4.62 -5.01
CA LEU A 61 5.77 4.66 -6.44
C LEU A 61 7.07 4.69 -7.25
N ALA A 62 7.09 4.00 -8.38
CA ALA A 62 8.16 4.04 -9.37
C ALA A 62 7.57 4.03 -10.78
N GLY A 63 8.08 4.89 -11.66
CA GLY A 63 7.56 5.08 -13.01
C GLY A 63 7.31 6.56 -13.28
N GLU A 64 8.17 7.18 -14.08
CA GLU A 64 8.05 8.60 -14.40
C GLU A 64 6.76 8.86 -15.20
N GLY A 65 5.97 9.84 -14.75
CA GLY A 65 4.71 10.21 -15.40
C GLY A 65 3.58 9.20 -15.28
N ALA A 66 3.82 8.00 -14.74
CA ALA A 66 2.81 6.97 -14.57
C ALA A 66 1.79 7.28 -13.46
N PHE A 67 2.17 8.13 -12.51
CA PHE A 67 1.33 8.55 -11.40
C PHE A 67 1.26 10.09 -11.29
N PRO A 68 0.58 10.78 -12.24
CA PRO A 68 0.50 12.23 -12.20
C PRO A 68 -0.20 12.70 -10.93
N GLY A 69 0.47 13.55 -10.15
CA GLY A 69 -0.09 14.15 -8.94
C GLY A 69 -0.17 13.22 -7.73
N LEU A 70 0.56 12.09 -7.74
CA LEU A 70 0.67 11.20 -6.58
C LEU A 70 2.11 11.13 -6.06
N ALA A 71 2.24 11.14 -4.75
CA ALA A 71 3.47 10.98 -3.99
C ALA A 71 3.31 9.94 -2.87
N PRO A 72 4.41 9.38 -2.34
CA PRO A 72 4.35 8.56 -1.13
C PRO A 72 3.65 9.31 0.02
N GLY A 73 2.69 8.66 0.66
CA GLY A 73 1.85 9.22 1.71
C GLY A 73 0.46 9.67 1.23
N ASP A 74 0.28 9.89 -0.07
CA ASP A 74 -1.02 10.27 -0.62
C ASP A 74 -2.06 9.16 -0.44
N ARG A 75 -3.33 9.60 -0.40
CA ARG A 75 -4.46 8.75 -0.11
C ARG A 75 -5.58 8.98 -1.10
N ILE A 76 -6.22 7.90 -1.50
CA ILE A 76 -7.46 7.96 -2.26
C ILE A 76 -8.52 7.04 -1.64
N PRO A 77 -9.81 7.35 -1.79
CA PRO A 77 -10.87 6.45 -1.36
C PRO A 77 -10.73 5.08 -2.03
N LEU A 78 -10.80 3.99 -1.26
CA LEU A 78 -10.60 2.63 -1.78
C LEU A 78 -11.56 2.34 -2.94
N GLY A 79 -12.84 2.76 -2.81
CA GLY A 79 -13.87 2.56 -3.83
C GLY A 79 -13.58 3.22 -5.19
N ALA A 80 -12.67 4.21 -5.22
CA ALA A 80 -12.22 4.93 -6.41
C ALA A 80 -10.83 4.47 -6.89
N SER A 81 -10.19 3.53 -6.19
CA SER A 81 -8.89 2.98 -6.57
C SER A 81 -9.01 1.77 -7.49
N TYR A 82 -7.95 1.50 -8.26
CA TYR A 82 -7.82 0.25 -9.03
C TYR A 82 -8.00 -1.00 -8.14
N CYS A 83 -7.42 -1.01 -6.94
CA CYS A 83 -7.58 -2.12 -5.99
C CYS A 83 -9.04 -2.32 -5.57
N GLY A 84 -9.79 -1.24 -5.37
CA GLY A 84 -11.22 -1.33 -5.06
C GLY A 84 -12.07 -1.77 -6.26
N PHE A 85 -11.61 -1.56 -7.49
CA PHE A 85 -12.23 -2.16 -8.68
C PHE A 85 -11.95 -3.67 -8.74
N LEU A 86 -10.67 -4.05 -8.62
CA LEU A 86 -10.22 -5.44 -8.67
C LEU A 86 -10.84 -6.30 -7.57
N LEU A 87 -10.76 -5.86 -6.31
CA LEU A 87 -11.34 -6.59 -5.18
C LEU A 87 -12.87 -6.64 -5.23
N GLY A 88 -13.49 -5.68 -5.91
CA GLY A 88 -14.92 -5.66 -6.16
C GLY A 88 -15.38 -6.46 -7.38
N GLY A 89 -14.46 -7.09 -8.13
CA GLY A 89 -14.78 -7.83 -9.36
C GLY A 89 -15.31 -6.95 -10.49
N ARG A 90 -14.91 -5.67 -10.53
CA ARG A 90 -15.31 -4.70 -11.56
C ARG A 90 -14.32 -4.63 -12.74
N ILE A 91 -13.19 -5.32 -12.62
CA ILE A 91 -12.13 -5.53 -13.60
C ILE A 91 -11.51 -6.90 -13.40
#